data_AF-A0A4Q6C5A8-F1
#
_entry.id   AF-A0A4Q6C5A8-F1
#
_cell.length_a   1.000
_cell.length_b   1.000
_cell.length_c   1.000
_cell.angle_alpha   90.00
_cell.angle_beta   90.00
_cell.angle_gamma   90.00
#
_symmetry.space_group_name_H-M   'P 1'
#
loop_
_entity.id
_entity.type
_entity.pdbx_description
1 polymer ?
#
loop_
_entity_poly.entity_id
_entity_poly.type
_entity_poly.pdbx_seq_one_letter_code
_entity_poly.pdbx_strand_id
1 'polypeptide(L)'
;MSLRAVVFDMDGLLIDSERAILECWRAAARELGLAVPDPLWTSMVGLHEAACEVLLQQALGQDQARRLSLQCTLRYDRLVDAGLPLMPGARALLQDLRGA
;
A
#
# COMPACT_ATOMS: atom_id res chain seq x y z
N MET A 1 -24.60 13.59 25.45
CA MET A 1 -24.49 12.85 24.17
C MET A 1 -23.99 11.44 24.48
N SER A 2 -24.65 10.39 24.02
CA SER A 2 -24.10 9.02 24.07
C SER A 2 -23.46 8.67 22.73
N LEU A 3 -22.25 8.09 22.78
CA LEU A 3 -21.58 7.54 21.60
C LEU A 3 -22.36 6.30 21.15
N ARG A 4 -22.80 6.25 19.89
CA ARG A 4 -23.58 5.11 19.36
C ARG A 4 -22.80 4.23 18.39
N ALA A 5 -21.80 4.79 17.72
CA ALA A 5 -20.95 4.08 16.77
C ALA A 5 -19.65 4.85 16.54
N VAL A 6 -18.63 4.14 16.10
CA VAL A 6 -17.36 4.68 15.58
C VAL A 6 -17.14 4.08 14.19
N VAL A 7 -16.81 4.92 13.20
CA VAL A 7 -16.50 4.49 11.84
C VAL A 7 -15.01 4.73 11.61
N PHE A 8 -14.34 3.69 11.12
CA PHE A 8 -12.92 3.72 10.81
C PHE A 8 -12.73 3.62 9.30
N ASP A 9 -11.78 4.41 8.80
CA ASP A 9 -11.10 4.05 7.56
C ASP A 9 -10.19 2.82 7.80
N MET A 10 -9.80 2.12 6.74
CA MET A 10 -9.02 0.88 6.86
C MET A 10 -7.55 1.11 6.54
N ASP A 11 -7.26 1.57 5.32
CA ASP A 11 -5.92 1.74 4.79
C ASP A 11 -5.23 2.93 5.43
N GLY A 12 -3.99 2.74 5.89
CA GLY A 12 -3.24 3.78 6.61
C GLY A 12 -3.76 4.10 8.02
N LEU A 13 -4.91 3.55 8.44
CA LEU A 13 -5.49 3.75 9.78
C LEU A 13 -5.49 2.48 10.63
N LEU A 14 -6.10 1.40 10.15
CA LEU A 14 -6.15 0.11 10.84
C LEU A 14 -5.09 -0.85 10.32
N ILE A 15 -4.81 -0.76 9.02
CA ILE A 15 -3.85 -1.61 8.30
C ILE A 15 -2.73 -0.72 7.77
N ASP A 16 -1.49 -1.15 7.98
CA ASP A 16 -0.29 -0.48 7.46
C ASP A 16 -0.05 -0.90 5.99
N SER A 17 -1.06 -0.66 5.15
CA SER A 17 -1.07 -1.03 3.73
C SER A 17 -0.16 -0.15 2.89
N GLU A 18 0.00 1.13 3.25
CA GLU A 18 0.89 2.07 2.56
C GLU A 18 2.35 1.62 2.63
N ARG A 19 2.86 1.26 3.81
CA ARG A 19 4.21 0.74 3.93
C ARG A 19 4.36 -0.59 3.18
N ALA A 20 3.36 -1.46 3.26
CA ALA A 20 3.39 -2.75 2.58
C ALA A 20 3.48 -2.60 1.05
N ILE A 21 2.66 -1.74 0.44
CA ILE A 21 2.69 -1.53 -1.02
C ILE A 21 3.97 -0.83 -1.48
N LEU A 22 4.51 0.12 -0.71
CA LEU A 22 5.79 0.77 -1.02
C LEU A 22 6.95 -0.22 -1.02
N GLU A 23 6.98 -1.15 -0.06
CA GLU A 23 7.98 -2.23 -0.04
C GLU A 23 7.82 -3.19 -1.22
N CYS A 24 6.59 -3.48 -1.67
CA CYS A 24 6.35 -4.25 -2.88
C CYS A 24 6.92 -3.56 -4.13
N TRP A 25 6.69 -2.26 -4.30
CA TRP A 25 7.26 -1.48 -5.41
C TRP A 25 8.79 -1.52 -5.40
N ARG A 26 9.40 -1.24 -4.23
CA ARG A 26 10.87 -1.27 -4.06
C ARG A 26 11.44 -2.66 -4.34
N ALA A 27 10.76 -3.72 -3.88
CA ALA A 27 11.21 -5.10 -4.11
C ALA A 27 11.09 -5.49 -5.60
N ALA A 28 9.98 -5.14 -6.25
CA ALA A 28 9.76 -5.40 -7.67
C ALA A 28 10.78 -4.65 -8.55
N ALA A 29 11.07 -3.38 -8.23
CA ALA A 29 12.07 -2.59 -8.95
C ALA A 29 13.48 -3.20 -8.83
N ARG A 30 13.87 -3.62 -7.63
CA ARG A 30 15.15 -4.32 -7.39
C ARG A 30 15.25 -5.62 -8.18
N GLU A 31 14.20 -6.43 -8.18
CA GLU A 31 14.17 -7.70 -8.93
C GLU A 31 14.29 -7.51 -10.44
N LEU A 32 13.67 -6.46 -10.97
CA LEU A 32 13.73 -6.13 -12.39
C LEU A 32 14.98 -5.35 -12.80
N GLY A 33 15.86 -5.00 -11.85
CA GLY A 33 17.05 -4.17 -12.10
C GLY A 33 16.73 -2.74 -12.51
N LEU A 34 15.56 -2.22 -12.10
CA LEU A 34 15.11 -0.87 -12.43
C LEU A 34 15.62 0.13 -11.37
N ALA A 35 16.31 1.17 -11.84
CA ALA A 35 16.74 2.29 -11.00
C ALA A 35 15.60 3.32 -10.89
N VAL A 36 14.76 3.15 -9.87
CA VAL A 36 13.63 4.05 -9.63
C VAL A 36 13.91 4.91 -8.38
N PRO A 37 13.77 6.24 -8.46
CA PRO A 37 14.03 7.11 -7.33
C PRO A 37 12.92 6.98 -6.27
N ASP A 38 13.31 6.90 -5.00
CA ASP A 38 12.39 6.75 -3.86
C ASP A 38 11.23 7.78 -3.81
N PRO A 39 11.44 9.06 -4.19
CA PRO A 39 10.35 10.04 -4.28
C PRO A 39 9.18 9.63 -5.18
N LEU A 40 9.40 8.79 -6.21
CA LEU A 40 8.33 8.29 -7.06
C LEU A 40 7.37 7.38 -6.28
N TRP A 41 7.89 6.59 -5.34
CA TRP A 41 7.06 5.71 -4.51
C TRP A 41 6.15 6.52 -3.59
N THR A 42 6.73 7.50 -2.90
CA THR A 42 5.99 8.37 -1.98
C THR A 42 4.96 9.22 -2.73
N SER A 43 5.23 9.66 -3.96
CA SER A 43 4.26 10.46 -4.74
C SER A 43 3.05 9.66 -5.22
N MET A 44 3.11 8.32 -5.16
CA MET A 44 1.99 7.44 -5.51
C MET A 44 1.08 7.11 -4.33
N VAL A 45 1.48 7.47 -3.09
CA VAL A 45 0.64 7.24 -1.91
C VAL A 45 -0.64 8.06 -2.00
N GLY A 46 -1.78 7.40 -1.75
CA GLY A 46 -3.12 8.02 -1.84
C GLY A 46 -3.62 8.28 -3.26
N LEU A 47 -2.86 7.92 -4.30
CA LEU A 47 -3.33 8.01 -5.69
C LEU A 47 -4.11 6.76 -6.10
N HIS A 48 -5.06 6.95 -7.00
CA HIS A 48 -5.73 5.82 -7.65
C HIS A 48 -4.78 5.15 -8.67
N GLU A 49 -5.04 3.88 -8.97
CA GLU A 49 -4.18 3.04 -9.82
C GLU A 49 -3.81 3.68 -11.17
N ALA A 50 -4.79 4.23 -11.89
CA ALA A 50 -4.52 4.87 -13.18
C ALA A 50 -3.57 6.08 -13.09
N ALA A 51 -3.54 6.82 -11.97
CA ALA A 51 -2.60 7.92 -11.79
C ALA A 51 -1.19 7.40 -11.48
N CYS A 52 -1.08 6.33 -10.68
CA CYS A 52 0.18 5.62 -10.46
C CYS A 52 0.75 5.08 -11.79
N GLU A 53 -0.11 4.48 -12.62
CA GLU A 53 0.29 3.95 -13.92
C GLU A 53 0.88 5.05 -14.82
N VAL A 54 0.24 6.22 -14.89
CA VAL A 54 0.75 7.37 -15.66
C VAL A 54 2.13 7.80 -15.16
N LEU A 55 2.32 7.90 -13.85
CA LEU A 55 3.61 8.28 -13.25
C LEU A 55 4.72 7.26 -13.56
N LEU A 56 4.41 5.96 -13.48
CA LEU A 56 5.34 4.89 -13.81
C LEU A 56 5.71 4.88 -15.29
N GLN A 57 4.72 5.06 -16.18
CA GLN A 57 4.95 5.13 -17.62
C GLN A 57 5.82 6.34 -18.00
N GLN A 58 5.60 7.50 -17.34
CA GLN A 58 6.43 8.69 -17.55
C GLN A 58 7.88 8.48 -17.07
N ALA A 59 8.07 7.76 -15.96
CA ALA A 59 9.39 7.54 -15.40
C ALA A 59 10.20 6.43 -16.10
N LEU A 60 9.52 5.37 -16.58
CA LEU A 60 10.16 4.11 -17.00
C LEU A 60 9.85 3.70 -18.44
N GLY A 61 8.85 4.33 -19.06
CA GLY A 61 8.27 3.86 -20.32
C GLY A 61 7.30 2.68 -20.12
N GLN A 62 6.48 2.44 -21.13
CA GLN A 62 5.30 1.58 -21.02
C GLN A 62 5.62 0.11 -20.67
N ASP A 63 6.63 -0.49 -21.29
CA ASP A 63 6.97 -1.90 -21.06
C ASP A 63 7.51 -2.14 -19.64
N GLN A 64 8.44 -1.30 -19.19
CA GLN A 64 9.03 -1.41 -17.86
C GLN A 64 7.99 -1.12 -16.77
N ALA A 65 7.17 -0.10 -16.95
CA ALA A 65 6.06 0.21 -16.05
C ALA A 65 5.11 -0.98 -15.91
N ARG A 66 4.68 -1.59 -17.02
CA ARG A 66 3.80 -2.75 -17.01
C ARG A 66 4.41 -3.96 -16.27
N ARG A 67 5.68 -4.27 -16.55
CA ARG A 67 6.40 -5.38 -15.89
C ARG A 67 6.55 -5.14 -14.39
N LEU A 68 6.86 -3.90 -14.00
CA LEU A 68 6.97 -3.49 -12.61
C LEU A 68 5.64 -3.61 -11.88
N SER A 69 4.55 -3.09 -12.46
CA SER A 69 3.21 -3.17 -11.86
C SER A 69 2.78 -4.63 -11.64
N LEU A 70 2.96 -5.50 -12.64
CA LEU A 70 2.65 -6.92 -12.51
C LEU A 70 3.42 -7.58 -11.36
N GLN A 71 4.72 -7.32 -11.24
CA GLN A 71 5.53 -7.87 -10.16
C GLN A 71 5.13 -7.31 -8.79
N CYS A 72 4.78 -6.02 -8.71
CA CYS A 72 4.26 -5.40 -7.50
C CYS A 72 2.95 -6.06 -7.05
N THR A 73 1.97 -6.20 -7.96
CA THR A 73 0.68 -6.83 -7.67
C THR A 73 0.86 -8.25 -7.15
N LEU A 74 1.63 -9.10 -7.84
CA LEU A 74 1.91 -10.47 -7.40
C LEU A 74 2.59 -10.56 -6.02
N ARG A 75 3.36 -9.54 -5.64
CA ARG A 75 3.98 -9.46 -4.31
C ARG A 75 2.98 -9.01 -3.26
N TYR A 76 2.16 -8.01 -3.59
CA TYR A 76 1.16 -7.48 -2.69
C TYR A 76 0.05 -8.49 -2.40
N ASP A 77 -0.44 -9.22 -3.40
CA ASP A 77 -1.43 -10.29 -3.23
C ASP A 77 -0.94 -11.35 -2.23
N ARG A 78 0.33 -11.76 -2.33
CA ARG A 78 0.94 -12.70 -1.38
C ARG A 78 1.03 -12.14 0.04
N LEU A 79 1.26 -10.82 0.20
CA LEU A 79 1.25 -10.19 1.51
C LEU A 79 -0.16 -10.10 2.09
N VAL A 80 -1.16 -9.82 1.25
CA VAL A 80 -2.57 -9.82 1.65
C VAL A 80 -2.99 -11.20 2.14
N ASP A 81 -2.67 -12.26 1.39
CA ASP A 81 -2.97 -13.65 1.75
C ASP A 81 -2.27 -14.07 3.06
N ALA A 82 -1.05 -13.58 3.30
CA ALA A 82 -0.31 -13.82 4.54
C ALA A 82 -0.80 -12.99 5.73
N GLY A 83 -1.63 -11.97 5.48
CA GLY A 83 -2.08 -10.99 6.47
C GLY A 83 -1.18 -9.75 6.50
N LEU A 84 -1.78 -8.60 6.19
CA LEU A 84 -1.10 -7.31 6.27
C LEU A 84 -0.83 -6.89 7.72
N PRO A 85 0.26 -6.13 7.96
CA PRO A 85 0.55 -5.58 9.28
C PRO A 85 -0.56 -4.63 9.74
N LEU A 86 -0.91 -4.73 11.02
CA LEU A 86 -1.83 -3.79 11.67
C LEU A 86 -1.09 -2.52 12.07
N MET A 87 -1.80 -1.39 12.02
CA MET A 87 -1.31 -0.16 12.62
C MET A 87 -1.17 -0.32 14.15
N PRO A 88 -0.14 0.29 14.78
CA PRO A 88 0.02 0.27 16.21
C PRO A 88 -1.25 0.75 16.93
N GLY A 89 -1.74 -0.05 17.88
CA GLY A 89 -2.94 0.27 18.67
C GLY A 89 -4.28 -0.06 18.00
N ALA A 90 -4.33 -0.40 16.70
CA ALA A 90 -5.58 -0.71 16.01
C ALA A 90 -6.37 -1.83 16.70
N ARG A 91 -5.70 -2.93 17.05
CA ARG A 91 -6.32 -4.05 17.76
C ARG A 91 -6.81 -3.66 19.16
N ALA A 92 -6.00 -2.91 19.93
CA ALA A 92 -6.34 -2.50 21.28
C ALA A 92 -7.57 -1.58 21.28
N LEU A 93 -7.60 -0.59 20.38
CA LEU A 93 -8.72 0.32 20.22
C LEU A 93 -10.03 -0.41 19.90
N LEU A 94 -10.00 -1.38 18.98
CA LEU A 94 -11.18 -2.17 18.63
C LEU A 94 -11.64 -3.07 19.80
N GLN A 95 -10.71 -3.55 20.62
CA GLN A 95 -11.04 -4.32 21.83
C GLN A 95 -11.73 -3.43 22.88
N ASP A 96 -11.20 -2.22 23.12
CA ASP A 96 -11.76 -1.26 24.07
C ASP A 96 -13.18 -0.84 23.67
N LEU A 97 -13.38 -0.53 22.39
CA LEU A 97 -14.70 -0.12 21.87
C LEU A 97 -15.74 -1.25 21.85
N ARG A 98 -15.31 -2.51 21.83
CA ARG A 98 -16.21 -3.68 21.92
C ARG A 98 -16.59 -4.01 23.37
N GLY A 99 -15.71 -3.69 24.32
CA GLY A 99 -15.94 -3.90 25.76
C GLY A 99 -16.73 -2.78 26.44
N ALA A 100 -16.90 -1.64 25.76
CA ALA A 100 -17.71 -0.49 26.19
C ALA A 100 -19.18 -0.63 25.81
#